data_AF-A0A6L8GCL5-F1
#
_entry.id   AF-A0A6L8GCL5-F1
#
_cell.length_a   1.000
_cell.length_b   1.000
_cell.length_c   1.000
_cell.angle_alpha   90.00
_cell.angle_beta   90.00
_cell.angle_gamma   90.00
#
_symmetry.space_group_name_H-M   'P 1'
#
loop_
_entity.id
_entity.type
_entity.pdbx_description
1 polymer ?
#
loop_
_entity_poly.entity_id
_entity_poly.type
_entity_poly.pdbx_seq_one_letter_code
_entity_poly.pdbx_strand_id
1 'polypeptide(L)'
;MSSAGPSTVLQLDENNIYQGNSLALITQVESETVHLILSDIPYGIGSDDWDVLHDNTNSAYLGSSPAQRTAGAVFRKRGKPINGWSEADRAIPKQYQEWCAKWTPE
;
A
#
# COMPACT_ATOMS: atom_id res chain seq x y z
N MET A 1 -6.06 -36.88 -22.33
CA MET A 1 -5.10 -36.56 -21.25
C MET A 1 -4.02 -35.70 -21.85
N SER A 2 -4.14 -34.37 -21.75
CA SER A 2 -3.11 -33.43 -22.20
C SER A 2 -2.32 -33.01 -20.98
N SER A 3 -1.07 -33.46 -20.87
CA SER A 3 -0.14 -33.00 -19.85
C SER A 3 0.21 -31.55 -20.16
N ALA A 4 -0.30 -30.62 -19.35
CA ALA A 4 0.27 -29.29 -19.28
C ALA A 4 1.75 -29.47 -18.87
N GLY A 5 2.67 -29.03 -19.73
CA GLY A 5 4.09 -28.99 -19.39
C GLY A 5 4.33 -28.11 -18.15
N PRO A 6 5.48 -28.23 -17.48
CA PRO A 6 5.76 -27.42 -16.30
C PRO A 6 5.69 -25.95 -16.72
N SER A 7 4.71 -25.23 -16.14
CA SER A 7 4.64 -23.78 -16.23
C SER A 7 5.99 -23.23 -15.82
N THR A 8 6.67 -22.54 -16.73
CA THR A 8 7.96 -21.91 -16.48
C THR A 8 7.77 -20.91 -15.34
N VAL A 9 8.11 -21.31 -14.12
CA VAL A 9 8.19 -20.41 -12.99
C VAL A 9 9.36 -19.49 -13.33
N LEU A 10 9.09 -18.20 -13.53
CA LEU A 10 10.15 -17.21 -13.59
C LEU A 10 10.83 -17.25 -12.23
N GLN A 11 12.05 -17.78 -12.19
CA GLN A 11 12.86 -17.78 -10.98
C GLN A 11 13.43 -16.38 -10.84
N LEU A 12 13.19 -15.73 -9.70
CA LEU A 12 13.76 -14.42 -9.42
C LEU A 12 15.25 -14.61 -9.13
N ASP A 13 16.10 -14.08 -10.00
CA ASP A 13 17.53 -13.97 -9.76
C ASP A 13 17.82 -13.10 -8.53
N GLU A 14 18.79 -13.50 -7.72
CA GLU A 14 19.28 -12.75 -6.56
C GLU A 14 19.86 -11.38 -6.97
N ASN A 15 19.94 -10.44 -6.02
CA ASN A 15 20.54 -9.11 -6.21
C ASN A 15 19.90 -8.25 -7.32
N ASN A 16 18.61 -8.47 -7.60
CA ASN A 16 17.85 -7.73 -8.59
C ASN A 16 16.64 -7.01 -7.97
N ILE A 17 16.14 -5.97 -8.67
CA ILE A 17 14.92 -5.25 -8.31
C ILE A 17 13.83 -5.62 -9.30
N TYR A 18 12.69 -6.07 -8.78
CA TYR A 18 11.54 -6.49 -9.58
C TYR A 18 10.37 -5.51 -9.40
N GLN A 19 9.79 -5.07 -10.51
CA GLN A 19 8.57 -4.25 -10.52
C GLN A 19 7.34 -5.14 -10.68
N GLY A 20 6.41 -5.11 -9.72
CA GLY A 20 5.15 -5.84 -9.82
C GLY A 20 4.36 -5.82 -8.52
N ASN A 21 3.24 -6.55 -8.49
CA ASN A 21 2.49 -6.77 -7.25
C ASN A 21 3.34 -7.65 -6.30
N SER A 22 3.69 -7.11 -5.14
CA SER A 22 4.55 -7.79 -4.16
C SER A 22 3.99 -9.13 -3.71
N LEU A 23 2.67 -9.27 -3.58
CA LEU A 23 2.01 -10.53 -3.20
C LEU A 23 2.16 -11.62 -4.26
N ALA A 24 2.26 -11.24 -5.54
CA ALA A 24 2.47 -12.18 -6.63
C ALA A 24 3.95 -12.47 -6.90
N LEU A 25 4.85 -11.54 -6.55
CA LEU A 25 6.29 -11.71 -6.69
C LEU A 25 6.87 -12.55 -5.55
N ILE A 26 6.42 -12.34 -4.31
CA ILE A 26 6.95 -13.05 -3.14
C ILE A 26 6.71 -14.57 -3.21
N THR A 27 5.67 -15.01 -3.93
CA THR A 27 5.39 -16.45 -4.15
C THR A 27 6.38 -17.13 -5.09
N GLN A 28 7.24 -16.37 -5.78
CA GLN A 28 8.30 -16.88 -6.65
C GLN A 28 9.63 -17.05 -5.91
N VAL A 29 9.73 -16.54 -4.67
CA VAL A 29 10.88 -16.78 -3.80
C VAL A 29 10.77 -18.18 -3.21
N GLU A 30 11.86 -18.94 -3.25
CA GLU A 30 11.90 -20.28 -2.68
C GLU A 30 11.59 -20.26 -1.17
N SER A 31 10.72 -21.18 -0.73
CA SER A 31 10.32 -21.27 0.67
C SER A 31 11.51 -21.59 1.58
N GLU A 32 11.49 -21.06 2.81
CA GLU A 32 12.52 -21.33 3.85
C GLU A 32 13.95 -20.87 3.49
N THR A 33 14.11 -20.01 2.48
CA THR A 33 15.44 -19.49 2.07
C THR A 33 15.77 -18.10 2.61
N VAL A 34 14.74 -17.34 3.03
CA VAL A 34 14.88 -15.95 3.49
C VAL A 34 15.19 -15.88 4.97
N HIS A 35 16.34 -15.30 5.32
CA HIS A 35 16.78 -15.12 6.71
C HIS A 35 16.21 -13.87 7.38
N LEU A 36 15.93 -12.81 6.61
CA LEU A 36 15.42 -11.53 7.08
C LEU A 36 14.46 -10.95 6.06
N ILE A 37 13.30 -10.50 6.54
CA ILE A 37 12.38 -9.66 5.78
C ILE A 37 12.46 -8.25 6.36
N LEU A 38 12.80 -7.27 5.52
CA LEU A 38 12.78 -5.86 5.86
C LEU A 38 11.82 -5.15 4.91
N SER A 39 10.76 -4.56 5.47
CA SER A 39 9.72 -3.91 4.69
C SER A 39 9.33 -2.57 5.31
N ASP A 40 9.28 -1.53 4.47
CA ASP A 40 8.58 -0.28 4.73
C ASP A 40 7.22 -0.35 4.02
N ILE A 41 6.15 -0.56 4.78
CA ILE A 41 4.82 -0.89 4.26
C ILE A 41 3.91 0.33 4.24
N PRO A 42 2.80 0.30 3.47
CA PRO A 42 1.73 1.27 3.63
C PRO A 42 1.18 1.28 5.06
N TYR A 43 1.12 2.48 5.65
CA TYR A 43 0.66 2.70 7.02
C TYR A 43 -0.79 3.22 7.07
N GLY A 44 -1.38 3.56 5.93
CA GLY A 44 -2.73 4.12 5.88
C GLY A 44 -2.81 5.56 6.37
N ILE A 45 -1.69 6.29 6.40
CA ILE A 45 -1.61 7.65 6.95
C ILE A 45 -1.77 8.73 5.88
N GLY A 46 -1.81 8.35 4.61
CA GLY A 46 -2.00 9.26 3.48
C GLY A 46 -0.77 10.08 3.22
N SER A 47 0.39 9.41 3.19
CA SER A 47 1.63 10.00 2.68
C SER A 47 1.53 10.27 1.17
N ASP A 48 0.89 9.36 0.44
CA ASP A 48 0.65 9.43 -1.00
C ASP A 48 -0.57 8.57 -1.39
N ASP A 49 -0.91 8.52 -2.68
CA ASP A 49 -2.08 7.81 -3.20
C ASP A 49 -2.04 6.29 -2.88
N TRP A 50 -0.86 5.69 -2.88
CA TRP A 50 -0.66 4.27 -2.53
C TRP A 50 -0.83 3.98 -1.03
N ASP A 51 -0.82 5.02 -0.18
CA ASP A 51 -0.96 4.93 1.27
C ASP A 51 -2.41 5.23 1.72
N VAL A 52 -3.35 5.32 0.77
CA VAL A 52 -4.80 5.39 1.05
C VAL A 52 -5.39 3.98 0.95
N LEU A 53 -5.46 3.31 2.08
CA LEU A 53 -5.94 1.92 2.19
C LEU A 53 -7.41 1.80 2.57
N HIS A 54 -8.10 2.93 2.66
CA HIS A 54 -9.42 3.08 3.27
C HIS A 54 -10.32 3.94 2.40
N ASP A 55 -11.63 3.72 2.50
CA ASP A 55 -12.64 4.44 1.71
C ASP A 55 -12.93 5.82 2.34
N ASN A 56 -11.93 6.72 2.32
CA ASN A 56 -12.11 8.09 2.81
C ASN A 56 -12.89 8.92 1.80
N THR A 57 -14.05 9.42 2.19
CA THR A 57 -14.83 10.37 1.37
C THR A 57 -14.41 11.83 1.59
N ASN A 58 -13.45 12.09 2.49
CA ASN A 58 -12.96 13.44 2.75
C ASN A 58 -12.09 13.94 1.60
N SER A 59 -12.67 14.78 0.74
CA SER A 59 -11.98 15.38 -0.42
C SER A 59 -10.82 16.30 -0.06
N ALA A 60 -10.67 16.68 1.22
CA ALA A 60 -9.53 17.44 1.71
C ALA A 60 -8.33 16.55 2.08
N TYR A 61 -8.53 15.25 2.30
CA TYR A 61 -7.47 14.28 2.56
C TYR A 61 -6.74 13.98 1.24
N LEU A 62 -5.43 14.23 1.19
CA LEU A 62 -4.58 14.26 -0.03
C LEU A 62 -5.00 15.25 -1.13
N GLY A 63 -6.13 15.96 -0.96
CA GLY A 63 -6.64 16.95 -1.87
C GLY A 63 -5.78 18.22 -1.95
N SER A 64 -5.97 18.97 -3.03
CA SER A 64 -5.34 20.28 -3.24
C SER A 64 -6.40 21.34 -3.47
N SER A 65 -6.35 22.42 -2.69
CA SER A 65 -7.18 23.61 -2.91
C SER A 65 -6.78 24.33 -4.21
N PRO A 66 -7.68 25.17 -4.79
CA PRO A 66 -7.35 25.99 -5.95
C PRO A 66 -6.09 26.84 -5.75
N ALA A 67 -5.91 27.42 -4.56
CA ALA A 67 -4.74 28.22 -4.22
C ALA A 67 -3.44 27.40 -4.20
N GLN A 68 -3.49 26.15 -3.73
CA GLN A 68 -2.33 25.23 -3.76
C GLN A 68 -1.94 24.86 -5.19
N ARG A 69 -2.92 24.68 -6.08
CA ARG A 69 -2.65 24.42 -7.51
C ARG A 69 -1.97 25.61 -8.19
N THR A 70 -2.39 26.83 -7.87
CA THR A 70 -1.82 28.05 -8.46
C THR A 70 -0.44 28.41 -7.89
N ALA A 71 -0.18 28.12 -6.62
CA ALA A 71 1.07 28.47 -5.94
C ALA A 71 2.18 27.41 -6.06
N GLY A 72 1.91 26.27 -6.71
CA GLY A 72 2.87 25.17 -6.82
C GLY A 72 3.15 24.47 -5.48
N ALA A 73 4.26 23.73 -5.40
CA ALA A 73 4.66 22.92 -4.22
C ALA A 73 4.98 23.74 -2.94
N VAL A 74 4.74 25.05 -2.95
CA VAL A 74 4.99 25.95 -1.81
C VAL A 74 4.10 25.61 -0.61
N PHE A 75 2.91 25.08 -0.84
CA PHE A 75 1.97 24.68 0.21
C PHE A 75 1.85 23.15 0.28
N ARG A 76 2.26 22.54 1.40
CA ARG A 76 2.15 21.10 1.62
C ARG A 76 0.69 20.62 1.52
N LYS A 77 0.48 19.43 0.95
CA LYS A 77 -0.82 18.72 1.04
C LYS A 77 -1.19 18.58 2.52
N ARG A 78 -2.45 18.79 2.87
CA ARG A 78 -2.90 18.72 4.27
C ARG A 78 -2.97 17.26 4.71
N GLY A 79 -2.23 16.92 5.77
CA GLY A 79 -2.34 15.62 6.43
C GLY A 79 -3.56 15.52 7.36
N LYS A 80 -3.74 14.35 7.97
CA LYS A 80 -4.80 14.06 8.94
C LYS A 80 -4.59 14.84 10.26
N PRO A 81 -5.61 15.53 10.81
CA PRO A 81 -5.54 16.09 12.17
C PRO A 81 -5.58 14.98 13.22
N ILE A 82 -5.09 15.30 14.42
CA ILE A 82 -4.99 14.40 15.57
C ILE A 82 -6.31 13.68 15.94
N ASN A 83 -7.49 14.17 15.53
CA ASN A 83 -8.79 13.53 15.79
C ASN A 83 -9.69 13.32 14.55
N GLY A 84 -9.17 13.57 13.34
CA GLY A 84 -9.97 13.56 12.10
C GLY A 84 -10.90 14.78 11.95
N TRP A 85 -11.20 15.16 10.73
CA TRP A 85 -12.20 16.18 10.40
C TRP A 85 -13.62 15.60 10.29
N SER A 86 -13.71 14.28 10.08
CA SER A 86 -14.95 13.56 9.78
C SER A 86 -15.01 12.21 10.49
N GLU A 87 -16.18 11.58 10.48
CA GLU A 87 -16.33 10.18 10.89
C GLU A 87 -15.47 9.23 10.03
N ALA A 88 -15.32 9.52 8.74
CA ALA A 88 -14.46 8.77 7.83
C ALA A 88 -13.00 8.81 8.29
N ASP A 89 -12.49 9.97 8.72
CA ASP A 89 -11.12 10.09 9.24
C ASP A 89 -10.91 9.31 10.54
N ARG A 90 -11.96 9.20 11.38
CA ARG A 90 -11.93 8.42 12.62
C ARG A 90 -11.97 6.91 12.35
N ALA A 91 -12.54 6.49 11.22
CA ALA A 91 -12.61 5.08 10.82
C ALA A 91 -11.27 4.53 10.28
N ILE A 92 -10.35 5.40 9.84
CA ILE A 92 -9.06 5.00 9.23
C ILE A 92 -8.30 3.91 10.01
N PRO A 93 -8.07 4.02 11.34
CA PRO A 93 -7.33 2.99 12.06
C PRO A 93 -8.03 1.63 12.04
N LYS A 94 -9.37 1.62 12.17
CA LYS A 94 -10.19 0.42 12.11
C LYS A 94 -10.15 -0.21 10.71
N GLN A 95 -10.30 0.60 9.66
CA GLN A 95 -10.26 0.15 8.27
C GLN A 95 -8.87 -0.36 7.86
N TYR A 96 -7.80 0.25 8.38
CA TYR A 96 -6.44 -0.26 8.21
C TYR A 96 -6.30 -1.65 8.84
N GLN A 97 -6.77 -1.84 10.07
CA GLN A 97 -6.75 -3.15 10.72
C GLN A 97 -7.59 -4.18 9.95
N GLU A 98 -8.78 -3.81 9.48
CA GLU A 98 -9.63 -4.65 8.63
C GLU A 98 -8.94 -5.00 7.29
N TRP A 99 -8.13 -4.09 6.75
CA TRP A 99 -7.32 -4.35 5.55
C TRP A 99 -6.21 -5.36 5.85
N CYS A 100 -5.45 -5.19 6.94
CA CYS A 100 -4.43 -6.16 7.36
C CYS A 100 -5.01 -7.56 7.57
N ALA A 101 -6.18 -7.66 8.20
CA ALA A 101 -6.86 -8.92 8.48
C ALA A 101 -7.27 -9.72 7.23
N LYS A 102 -7.34 -9.09 6.04
CA LYS A 102 -7.57 -9.82 4.77
C LYS A 102 -6.39 -10.68 4.37
N TRP A 103 -5.19 -10.34 4.83
CA TRP A 103 -3.93 -10.98 4.46
C TRP A 103 -3.38 -11.85 5.59
N THR A 104 -3.60 -11.44 6.84
CA THR A 104 -3.18 -12.16 8.04
C THR A 104 -4.40 -12.39 8.94
N PRO A 105 -5.12 -13.51 8.78
CA PRO A 105 -6.35 -13.78 9.53
C PRO A 105 -6.13 -14.20 11.00
N GLU A 106 -4.91 -14.18 11.52
CA GLU A 106 -4.53 -14.56 12.89
C GLU A 106 -4.07 -13.36 13.73
#